data_AF-R9MWB1-F1
#
_entry.id   AF-R9MWB1-F1
#
_cell.length_a   1.000
_cell.length_b   1.000
_cell.length_c   1.000
_cell.angle_alpha   90.00
_cell.angle_beta   90.00
_cell.angle_gamma   90.00
#
_symmetry.space_group_name_H-M   'P 1'
#
loop_
_entity.id
_entity.type
_entity.pdbx_description
1 polymer ?
#
loop_
_entity_poly.entity_id
_entity_poly.type
_entity_poly.pdbx_seq_one_letter_code
_entity_poly.pdbx_strand_id
1 'polypeptide(L)'
;MSVIVTFCLSDGIVMAADSRTTLTKTYPDGRQEVSHIDGIKKIFQFGNRDIGILWCGNAQVGDEDVPDYLNGLFNRLNKTATIKEIAEKIKEECNERVQGETIRCHIAGYENGLQCLYQVVDGVVTHKNMNPELGVPTICVVWDGQRDISRNIIRNKEKLDIGGKIVDESEVPYFTLDEGVRFAEAMLKRSCEEREECGEPIYSLVITGGGLQWIHK
;
A
#
# COMPACT_ATOMS: atom_id res chain seq x y z
N MET A 1 -10.83 7.01 5.39
CA MET A 1 -9.59 7.35 4.64
C MET A 1 -8.41 6.65 5.30
N SER A 2 -7.30 6.43 4.61
CA SER A 2 -6.17 5.61 5.12
C SER A 2 -4.85 6.17 4.61
N VAL A 3 -3.72 5.73 5.18
CA VAL A 3 -2.39 6.00 4.61
C VAL A 3 -1.72 4.69 4.27
N ILE A 4 -1.22 4.63 3.05
CA ILE A 4 -0.52 3.47 2.53
C ILE A 4 0.81 3.84 1.91
N VAL A 5 1.82 2.99 2.11
CA VAL A 5 3.15 3.20 1.56
C VAL A 5 3.79 1.92 1.04
N THR A 6 4.54 2.08 -0.07
CA THR A 6 5.48 1.08 -0.56
C THR A 6 6.85 1.72 -0.80
N PHE A 7 7.92 1.13 -0.24
CA PHE A 7 9.31 1.44 -0.55
C PHE A 7 9.90 0.31 -1.39
N CYS A 8 10.47 0.63 -2.53
CA CYS A 8 11.40 -0.26 -3.23
C CYS A 8 12.82 0.17 -2.85
N LEU A 9 13.54 -0.67 -2.15
CA LEU A 9 14.93 -0.46 -1.73
C LEU A 9 15.88 -1.35 -2.54
N SER A 10 17.18 -1.26 -2.30
CA SER A 10 18.16 -2.06 -3.05
C SER A 10 18.03 -3.56 -2.79
N ASP A 11 17.63 -3.95 -1.57
CA ASP A 11 17.62 -5.32 -1.05
C ASP A 11 16.21 -5.90 -0.83
N GLY A 12 15.15 -5.09 -1.00
CA GLY A 12 13.78 -5.55 -0.81
C GLY A 12 12.72 -4.49 -1.01
N ILE A 13 11.46 -4.92 -0.89
CA ILE A 13 10.28 -4.07 -0.93
C ILE A 13 9.66 -4.04 0.46
N VAL A 14 9.38 -2.85 0.98
CA VAL A 14 8.62 -2.62 2.22
C VAL A 14 7.24 -2.11 1.86
N MET A 15 6.23 -2.67 2.50
CA MET A 15 4.82 -2.34 2.32
C MET A 15 4.22 -2.09 3.69
N ALA A 16 3.62 -0.93 3.94
CA ALA A 16 3.05 -0.61 5.25
C ALA A 16 1.75 0.19 5.14
N ALA A 17 0.84 -0.02 6.10
CA ALA A 17 -0.45 0.66 6.18
C ALA A 17 -0.91 0.87 7.62
N ASP A 18 -1.67 1.93 7.84
CA ASP A 18 -2.51 2.05 9.04
C ASP A 18 -3.64 1.01 9.02
N SER A 19 -4.35 0.80 10.14
CA SER A 19 -5.40 -0.22 10.24
C SER A 19 -6.80 0.33 10.52
N ARG A 20 -6.97 1.65 10.56
CA ARG A 20 -8.29 2.25 10.80
C ARG A 20 -9.15 2.22 9.54
N THR A 21 -10.40 1.80 9.71
CA THR A 21 -11.44 1.89 8.70
C THR A 21 -12.52 2.83 9.18
N THR A 22 -12.88 3.79 8.34
CA THR A 22 -13.99 4.71 8.58
C THR A 22 -15.30 4.04 8.15
N LEU A 23 -16.29 4.02 9.04
CA LEU A 23 -17.64 3.56 8.76
C LEU A 23 -18.59 4.76 8.78
N THR A 24 -19.30 4.95 7.67
CA THR A 24 -20.31 6.02 7.55
C THR A 24 -21.70 5.40 7.51
N LYS A 25 -22.52 5.72 8.50
CA LYS A 25 -23.93 5.33 8.55
C LYS A 25 -24.81 6.52 8.18
N THR A 26 -25.56 6.40 7.09
CA THR A 26 -26.54 7.41 6.67
C THR A 26 -27.92 7.02 7.17
N TYR A 27 -28.54 7.89 7.96
CA TYR A 27 -29.90 7.74 8.48
C TYR A 27 -30.95 8.18 7.44
N PRO A 28 -32.23 7.74 7.55
CA PRO A 28 -33.29 8.11 6.59
C PRO A 28 -33.55 9.61 6.47
N ASP A 29 -33.21 10.39 7.50
CA ASP A 29 -33.30 11.86 7.52
C ASP A 29 -32.08 12.54 6.85
N GLY A 30 -31.16 11.77 6.28
CA GLY A 30 -29.93 12.25 5.63
C GLY A 30 -28.78 12.53 6.61
N ARG A 31 -28.99 12.38 7.92
CA ARG A 31 -27.91 12.53 8.91
C ARG A 31 -26.85 11.45 8.70
N GLN A 32 -25.58 11.82 8.78
CA GLN A 32 -24.46 10.88 8.73
C GLN A 32 -23.83 10.74 10.12
N GLU A 33 -23.54 9.51 10.50
CA GLU A 33 -22.73 9.19 11.67
C GLU A 33 -21.47 8.49 11.18
N VAL A 34 -20.32 9.04 11.60
CA VAL A 34 -19.00 8.51 11.28
C VAL A 34 -18.46 7.82 12.52
N SER A 35 -17.95 6.61 12.33
CA SER A 35 -17.28 5.83 13.37
C SER A 35 -16.01 5.19 12.81
N HIS A 36 -15.15 4.73 13.70
CA HIS A 36 -13.84 4.18 13.35
C HIS A 36 -13.65 2.81 13.98
N ILE A 37 -13.09 1.88 13.22
CA ILE A 37 -12.66 0.57 13.71
C ILE A 37 -11.18 0.39 13.37
N ASP A 38 -10.41 0.02 14.37
CA ASP A 38 -8.98 -0.25 14.26
C ASP A 38 -8.70 -1.75 14.08
N GLY A 39 -7.52 -2.10 13.57
CA GLY A 39 -7.09 -3.49 13.36
C GLY A 39 -7.52 -4.13 12.04
N ILE A 40 -8.08 -3.36 11.10
CA ILE A 40 -8.40 -3.86 9.76
C ILE A 40 -7.16 -3.84 8.87
N LYS A 41 -6.77 -5.01 8.36
CA LYS A 41 -5.62 -5.11 7.44
C LYS A 41 -5.95 -4.49 6.09
N LYS A 42 -4.97 -3.74 5.56
CA LYS A 42 -5.00 -3.14 4.21
C LYS A 42 -3.90 -3.68 3.30
N ILE A 43 -3.15 -4.66 3.82
CA ILE A 43 -2.11 -5.38 3.12
C ILE A 43 -2.58 -6.82 2.98
N PHE A 44 -2.43 -7.38 1.79
CA PHE A 44 -2.87 -8.71 1.43
C PHE A 44 -1.76 -9.43 0.67
N GLN A 45 -1.68 -10.74 0.88
CA GLN A 45 -0.88 -11.61 0.01
C GLN A 45 -1.77 -12.11 -1.12
N PHE A 46 -1.28 -12.09 -2.36
CA PHE A 46 -2.06 -12.59 -3.50
C PHE A 46 -2.03 -14.12 -3.56
N GLY A 47 -3.04 -14.74 -2.96
CA GLY A 47 -3.12 -16.20 -2.80
C GLY A 47 -1.94 -16.74 -2.00
N ASN A 48 -1.22 -17.72 -2.53
CA ASN A 48 -0.03 -18.30 -1.93
C ASN A 48 1.29 -17.82 -2.56
N ARG A 49 1.27 -16.67 -3.25
CA ARG A 49 2.44 -16.13 -3.98
C ARG A 49 3.15 -15.06 -3.17
N ASP A 50 4.42 -14.85 -3.42
CA ASP A 50 5.22 -13.75 -2.83
C ASP A 50 4.93 -12.41 -3.52
N ILE A 51 3.63 -12.06 -3.59
CA ILE A 51 3.12 -10.81 -4.14
C ILE A 51 2.27 -10.16 -3.07
N GLY A 52 2.66 -8.95 -2.68
CA GLY A 52 1.89 -8.11 -1.78
C GLY A 52 0.95 -7.18 -2.55
N ILE A 53 -0.24 -6.98 -1.99
CA ILE A 53 -1.23 -6.01 -2.46
C ILE A 53 -1.55 -5.09 -1.30
N LEU A 54 -1.33 -3.80 -1.50
CA LEU A 54 -1.73 -2.75 -0.57
C LEU A 54 -2.94 -2.02 -1.11
N TRP A 55 -3.94 -1.74 -0.28
CA TRP A 55 -5.23 -1.22 -0.73
C TRP A 55 -5.70 -0.06 0.12
N CYS A 56 -6.19 1.01 -0.52
CA CYS A 56 -6.95 2.06 0.15
C CYS A 56 -8.02 2.65 -0.79
N GLY A 57 -8.95 3.40 -0.19
CA GLY A 57 -10.17 3.87 -0.86
C GLY A 57 -11.34 2.97 -0.49
N ASN A 58 -12.18 2.64 -1.46
CA ASN A 58 -13.36 1.82 -1.21
C ASN A 58 -12.99 0.43 -0.64
N ALA A 59 -13.65 0.04 0.44
CA ALA A 59 -13.46 -1.24 1.12
C ALA A 59 -14.20 -2.41 0.44
N GLN A 60 -14.92 -2.13 -0.65
CA GLN A 60 -15.67 -3.11 -1.42
C GLN A 60 -15.42 -2.96 -2.93
N VAL A 61 -15.54 -4.08 -3.64
CA VAL A 61 -15.53 -4.15 -5.11
C VAL A 61 -16.86 -4.76 -5.55
N GLY A 62 -17.82 -3.92 -5.95
CA GLY A 62 -19.22 -4.34 -6.05
C GLY A 62 -19.74 -4.74 -4.67
N ASP A 63 -20.28 -5.96 -4.55
CA ASP A 63 -20.84 -6.47 -3.27
C ASP A 63 -19.83 -7.29 -2.43
N GLU A 64 -18.60 -7.46 -2.91
CA GLU A 64 -17.55 -8.24 -2.23
C GLU A 64 -16.65 -7.31 -1.41
N ASP A 65 -16.20 -7.76 -0.23
CA ASP A 65 -15.09 -7.10 0.45
C ASP A 65 -13.76 -7.37 -0.28
N VAL A 66 -12.74 -6.55 0.00
CA VAL A 66 -11.44 -6.67 -0.68
C VAL A 66 -10.80 -8.06 -0.50
N PRO A 67 -10.77 -8.68 0.70
CA PRO A 67 -10.25 -10.04 0.86
C PRO A 67 -10.94 -11.08 -0.04
N ASP A 68 -12.28 -11.10 -0.05
CA ASP A 68 -13.06 -12.06 -0.84
C ASP A 68 -12.85 -11.83 -2.33
N TYR A 69 -12.86 -10.56 -2.74
CA TYR A 69 -12.53 -10.15 -4.10
C TYR A 69 -11.16 -10.67 -4.57
N LEU A 70 -10.11 -10.43 -3.77
CA LEU A 70 -8.74 -10.84 -4.12
C LEU A 70 -8.59 -12.37 -4.16
N ASN A 71 -9.25 -13.09 -3.24
CA ASN A 71 -9.30 -14.55 -3.27
C ASN A 71 -10.01 -15.08 -4.52
N GLY A 72 -11.14 -14.48 -4.88
CA GLY A 72 -11.86 -14.79 -6.12
C GLY A 72 -11.00 -14.53 -7.36
N LEU A 73 -10.31 -13.37 -7.40
CA LEU A 73 -9.42 -13.01 -8.49
C LEU A 73 -8.26 -14.01 -8.63
N PHE A 74 -7.64 -14.41 -7.53
CA PHE A 74 -6.58 -15.42 -7.52
C PHE A 74 -7.04 -16.75 -8.12
N ASN A 75 -8.27 -17.18 -7.84
CA ASN A 75 -8.84 -18.41 -8.38
C ASN A 75 -9.19 -18.32 -9.87
N ARG A 76 -9.51 -17.13 -10.38
CA ARG A 76 -9.83 -16.90 -11.79
C ARG A 76 -8.58 -16.70 -12.66
N LEU A 77 -7.51 -16.13 -12.11
CA LEU A 77 -6.27 -15.90 -12.84
C LEU A 77 -5.40 -17.15 -12.92
N ASN A 78 -4.57 -17.22 -13.95
CA ASN A 78 -3.50 -18.22 -14.01
C ASN A 78 -2.57 -18.02 -12.81
N LYS A 79 -2.15 -19.12 -12.16
CA LYS A 79 -1.17 -19.09 -11.05
C LYS A 79 0.16 -18.45 -11.44
N THR A 80 0.47 -18.36 -12.73
CA THR A 80 1.65 -17.68 -13.28
C THR A 80 1.37 -16.26 -13.78
N ALA A 81 0.19 -15.68 -13.50
CA ALA A 81 -0.13 -14.32 -13.91
C ALA A 81 0.94 -13.34 -13.41
N THR A 82 1.37 -12.44 -14.27
CA THR A 82 2.31 -11.39 -13.94
C THR A 82 1.68 -10.39 -12.95
N ILE A 83 2.52 -9.68 -12.19
CA ILE A 83 2.15 -8.57 -11.33
C ILE A 83 1.41 -7.50 -12.15
N LYS A 84 1.84 -7.28 -13.40
CA LYS A 84 1.16 -6.40 -14.34
C LYS A 84 -0.25 -6.89 -14.66
N GLU A 85 -0.43 -8.16 -15.03
CA GLU A 85 -1.75 -8.73 -15.34
C GLU A 85 -2.69 -8.66 -14.13
N ILE A 86 -2.19 -8.89 -12.92
CA ILE A 86 -2.95 -8.71 -11.68
C ILE A 86 -3.41 -7.25 -11.55
N ALA A 87 -2.51 -6.28 -11.71
CA ALA A 87 -2.83 -4.85 -11.64
C ALA A 87 -3.85 -4.43 -12.70
N GLU A 88 -3.70 -4.92 -13.94
CA GLU A 88 -4.63 -4.66 -15.04
C GLU A 88 -6.02 -5.24 -14.79
N LYS A 89 -6.10 -6.42 -14.17
CA LYS A 89 -7.38 -7.05 -13.81
C LYS A 89 -8.07 -6.37 -12.65
N ILE A 90 -7.32 -5.94 -11.64
CA ILE A 90 -7.87 -5.10 -10.57
C ILE A 90 -8.44 -3.81 -11.17
N LYS A 91 -7.68 -3.13 -12.04
CA LYS A 91 -8.15 -1.92 -12.73
C LYS A 91 -9.45 -2.15 -13.51
N GLU A 92 -9.52 -3.22 -14.30
CA GLU A 92 -10.70 -3.58 -15.10
C GLU A 92 -11.93 -3.80 -14.21
N GLU A 93 -11.84 -4.71 -13.24
CA GLU A 93 -12.99 -5.08 -12.41
C GLU A 93 -13.42 -3.95 -11.47
N CYS A 94 -12.48 -3.14 -10.99
CA CYS A 94 -12.79 -1.98 -10.15
C CYS A 94 -13.50 -0.87 -10.93
N ASN A 95 -13.04 -0.56 -12.15
CA ASN A 95 -13.69 0.44 -13.00
C ASN A 95 -15.13 0.07 -13.36
N GLU A 96 -15.44 -1.22 -13.49
CA GLU A 96 -16.77 -1.70 -13.83
C GLU A 96 -17.71 -1.77 -12.62
N ARG A 97 -17.18 -2.12 -11.45
CA ARG A 97 -17.99 -2.54 -10.30
C ARG A 97 -18.05 -1.52 -9.17
N VAL A 98 -17.18 -0.52 -9.16
CA VAL A 98 -17.10 0.43 -8.05
C VAL A 98 -17.86 1.70 -8.37
N GLN A 99 -18.94 1.93 -7.62
CA GLN A 99 -19.69 3.17 -7.67
C GLN A 99 -19.12 4.15 -6.62
N GLY A 100 -18.75 5.36 -7.04
CA GLY A 100 -18.30 6.41 -6.14
C GLY A 100 -16.77 6.52 -6.02
N GLU A 101 -16.24 6.32 -4.81
CA GLU A 101 -14.83 6.55 -4.49
C GLU A 101 -13.87 5.69 -5.32
N THR A 102 -12.72 6.26 -5.65
CA THR A 102 -11.72 5.58 -6.46
C THR A 102 -10.87 4.63 -5.62
N ILE A 103 -10.59 3.47 -6.19
CA ILE A 103 -9.67 2.49 -5.60
C ILE A 103 -8.23 2.90 -5.91
N ARG A 104 -7.39 2.73 -4.89
CA ARG A 104 -5.96 2.95 -4.97
C ARG A 104 -5.27 1.71 -4.42
N CYS A 105 -4.43 1.09 -5.22
CA CYS A 105 -3.68 -0.07 -4.74
C CYS A 105 -2.26 -0.14 -5.30
N HIS A 106 -1.38 -0.73 -4.51
CA HIS A 106 -0.01 -1.05 -4.87
C HIS A 106 0.10 -2.57 -4.97
N ILE A 107 0.64 -3.08 -6.06
CA ILE A 107 0.89 -4.50 -6.27
C ILE A 107 2.39 -4.66 -6.45
N ALA A 108 3.04 -5.40 -5.56
CA ALA A 108 4.48 -5.48 -5.50
C ALA A 108 4.97 -6.92 -5.31
N GLY A 109 6.14 -7.21 -5.86
CA GLY A 109 6.78 -8.50 -5.73
C GLY A 109 8.02 -8.60 -6.62
N TYR A 110 8.40 -9.83 -6.96
CA TYR A 110 9.52 -10.10 -7.84
C TYR A 110 9.07 -10.84 -9.10
N GLU A 111 9.57 -10.42 -10.25
CA GLU A 111 9.42 -11.11 -11.52
C GLU A 111 10.78 -11.34 -12.16
N ASN A 112 11.08 -12.59 -12.48
CA ASN A 112 12.36 -12.97 -13.07
C ASN A 112 13.58 -12.47 -12.26
N GLY A 113 13.44 -12.45 -10.92
CA GLY A 113 14.47 -11.96 -10.00
C GLY A 113 14.55 -10.42 -9.86
N LEU A 114 13.70 -9.66 -10.55
CA LEU A 114 13.66 -8.21 -10.48
C LEU A 114 12.48 -7.72 -9.65
N GLN A 115 12.72 -6.71 -8.81
CA GLN A 115 11.66 -6.03 -8.08
C GLN A 115 10.68 -5.36 -9.05
N CYS A 116 9.39 -5.48 -8.78
CA CYS A 116 8.35 -4.89 -9.58
C CYS A 116 7.25 -4.32 -8.69
N LEU A 117 6.87 -3.07 -8.96
CA LEU A 117 5.82 -2.34 -8.28
C LEU A 117 4.90 -1.69 -9.32
N TYR A 118 3.66 -2.17 -9.37
CA TYR A 118 2.57 -1.52 -10.09
C TYR A 118 1.67 -0.76 -9.13
N GLN A 119 1.21 0.40 -9.56
CA GLN A 119 0.18 1.19 -8.86
C GLN A 119 -1.06 1.27 -9.74
N VAL A 120 -2.23 1.02 -9.15
CA VAL A 120 -3.54 1.33 -9.74
C VAL A 120 -4.12 2.52 -9.01
N VAL A 121 -4.36 3.61 -9.72
CA VAL A 121 -5.00 4.81 -9.18
C VAL A 121 -5.98 5.33 -10.21
N ASP A 122 -7.23 5.54 -9.80
CA ASP A 122 -8.25 6.19 -10.61
C ASP A 122 -8.39 5.55 -12.02
N GLY A 123 -8.34 4.22 -12.07
CA GLY A 123 -8.45 3.44 -13.31
C GLY A 123 -7.19 3.41 -14.18
N VAL A 124 -6.04 3.89 -13.69
CA VAL A 124 -4.76 3.90 -14.42
C VAL A 124 -3.75 2.97 -13.74
N VAL A 125 -3.11 2.10 -14.53
CA VAL A 125 -2.02 1.22 -14.09
C VAL A 125 -0.68 1.85 -14.46
N THR A 126 0.21 2.01 -13.48
CA THR A 126 1.55 2.59 -13.67
C THR A 126 2.64 1.69 -13.08
N HIS A 127 3.70 1.41 -13.84
CA HIS A 127 4.91 0.74 -13.33
C HIS A 127 5.80 1.79 -12.64
N LYS A 128 6.05 1.65 -11.34
CA LYS A 128 6.62 2.73 -10.52
C LYS A 128 8.11 2.67 -10.30
N ASN A 129 8.68 1.47 -10.27
CA ASN A 129 10.06 1.25 -9.85
C ASN A 129 10.92 0.76 -11.02
N MET A 130 10.74 1.31 -12.22
CA MET A 130 11.48 0.89 -13.42
C MET A 130 12.17 2.08 -14.06
N ASN A 131 13.48 1.95 -14.32
CA ASN A 131 14.17 2.87 -15.22
C ASN A 131 13.80 2.49 -16.67
N PRO A 132 13.10 3.35 -17.42
CA PRO A 132 12.64 3.01 -18.76
C PRO A 132 13.77 2.88 -19.79
N GLU A 133 14.92 3.52 -19.55
CA GLU A 133 16.08 3.47 -20.45
C GLU A 133 16.92 2.21 -20.21
N LEU A 134 17.09 1.83 -18.94
CA LEU A 134 17.95 0.73 -18.54
C LEU A 134 17.20 -0.60 -18.35
N GLY A 135 15.88 -0.56 -18.21
CA GLY A 135 15.07 -1.76 -17.95
C GLY A 135 15.37 -2.41 -16.58
N VAL A 136 15.90 -1.64 -15.63
CA VAL A 136 16.24 -2.13 -14.28
C VAL A 136 15.40 -1.46 -13.20
N PRO A 137 15.17 -2.16 -12.07
CA PRO A 137 14.45 -1.58 -10.97
C PRO A 137 15.15 -0.35 -10.36
N THR A 138 14.37 0.63 -9.92
CA THR A 138 14.86 1.82 -9.22
C THR A 138 14.40 1.84 -7.76
N ILE A 139 15.20 2.48 -6.90
CA ILE A 139 14.75 2.81 -5.55
C ILE A 139 13.66 3.88 -5.67
N CYS A 140 12.53 3.65 -5.04
CA CYS A 140 11.44 4.62 -5.03
C CYS A 140 10.53 4.45 -3.81
N VAL A 141 9.75 5.49 -3.55
CA VAL A 141 8.72 5.48 -2.52
C VAL A 141 7.40 5.92 -3.13
N VAL A 142 6.36 5.15 -2.88
CA VAL A 142 5.02 5.38 -3.42
C VAL A 142 4.03 5.45 -2.28
N TRP A 143 3.20 6.50 -2.31
CA TRP A 143 2.25 6.83 -1.25
C TRP A 143 0.85 7.04 -1.82
N ASP A 144 -0.16 6.57 -1.11
CA ASP A 144 -1.56 6.80 -1.46
C ASP A 144 -2.45 6.94 -0.21
N GLY A 145 -3.67 7.42 -0.43
CA GLY A 145 -4.61 7.76 0.64
C GLY A 145 -4.45 9.21 1.11
N GLN A 146 -4.29 9.43 2.42
CA GLN A 146 -4.01 10.76 2.98
C GLN A 146 -2.58 11.22 2.64
N ARG A 147 -2.45 12.12 1.65
CA ARG A 147 -1.16 12.51 1.07
C ARG A 147 -0.51 13.74 1.70
N ASP A 148 -1.21 14.47 2.56
CA ASP A 148 -0.71 15.76 3.06
C ASP A 148 0.49 15.59 4.02
N ILE A 149 0.46 14.53 4.83
CA ILE A 149 1.51 14.24 5.82
C ILE A 149 2.78 13.76 5.12
N SER A 150 2.63 12.85 4.15
CA SER A 150 3.76 12.43 3.32
C SER A 150 4.36 13.59 2.53
N ARG A 151 3.53 14.49 2.00
CA ARG A 151 4.02 15.71 1.35
C ARG A 151 4.75 16.64 2.29
N ASN A 152 4.32 16.81 3.53
CA ASN A 152 5.00 17.66 4.50
C ASN A 152 6.38 17.10 4.84
N ILE A 153 6.46 15.80 5.14
CA ILE A 153 7.72 15.17 5.51
C ILE A 153 8.74 15.25 4.37
N ILE A 154 8.28 15.02 3.13
CA ILE A 154 9.09 15.15 1.91
C ILE A 154 9.48 16.62 1.66
N ARG A 155 8.51 17.52 1.50
CA ARG A 155 8.77 18.91 1.07
C ARG A 155 9.55 19.72 2.09
N ASN A 156 9.28 19.52 3.37
CA ASN A 156 9.95 20.24 4.44
C ASN A 156 11.26 19.57 4.86
N LYS A 157 11.59 18.41 4.28
CA LYS A 157 12.72 17.55 4.69
C LYS A 157 12.70 17.33 6.20
N GLU A 158 11.52 17.01 6.72
CA GLU A 158 11.38 16.77 8.14
C GLU A 158 12.18 15.54 8.53
N LYS A 159 12.83 15.66 9.69
CA LYS A 159 13.62 14.58 10.24
C LYS A 159 12.73 13.71 11.12
N LEU A 160 12.76 12.41 10.88
CA LEU A 160 12.05 11.40 11.66
C LEU A 160 13.01 10.60 12.52
N ASP A 161 12.58 10.29 13.73
CA ASP A 161 13.26 9.32 14.58
C ASP A 161 12.79 7.90 14.23
N ILE A 162 13.71 7.09 13.70
CA ILE A 162 13.49 5.68 13.35
C ILE A 162 14.18 4.73 14.33
N GLY A 163 13.98 4.95 15.63
CA GLY A 163 14.50 4.09 16.69
C GLY A 163 15.87 4.53 17.21
N GLY A 164 16.00 5.82 17.50
CA GLY A 164 17.23 6.48 17.97
C GLY A 164 18.12 7.04 16.85
N LYS A 165 17.71 6.87 15.58
CA LYS A 165 18.39 7.45 14.42
C LYS A 165 17.46 8.48 13.77
N ILE A 166 17.95 9.71 13.70
CA ILE A 166 17.23 10.82 13.06
C ILE A 166 17.58 10.81 11.57
N VAL A 167 16.57 10.67 10.70
CA VAL A 167 16.75 10.57 9.24
C VAL A 167 15.75 11.43 8.46
N ASP A 168 16.06 11.75 7.21
CA ASP A 168 15.10 12.36 6.26
C ASP A 168 15.01 11.60 4.92
N GLU A 169 14.14 12.07 4.02
CA GLU A 169 13.87 11.41 2.73
C GLU A 169 15.12 11.21 1.85
N SER A 170 16.13 12.08 1.97
CA SER A 170 17.32 12.04 1.13
C SER A 170 18.23 10.85 1.47
N GLU A 171 18.01 10.22 2.64
CA GLU A 171 18.73 9.04 3.08
C GLU A 171 18.08 7.73 2.61
N VAL A 172 16.84 7.77 2.11
CA VAL A 172 16.11 6.58 1.62
C VAL A 172 16.91 5.73 0.63
N PRO A 173 17.68 6.29 -0.33
CA PRO A 173 18.53 5.50 -1.22
C PRO A 173 19.59 4.63 -0.54
N TYR A 174 19.91 4.92 0.73
CA TYR A 174 20.95 4.24 1.51
C TYR A 174 20.37 3.40 2.65
N PHE A 175 19.04 3.35 2.79
CA PHE A 175 18.41 2.54 3.82
C PHE A 175 18.61 1.05 3.55
N THR A 176 18.94 0.34 4.63
CA THR A 176 18.70 -1.10 4.73
C THR A 176 17.20 -1.38 4.76
N LEU A 177 16.81 -2.63 4.46
CA LEU A 177 15.41 -3.04 4.53
C LEU A 177 14.73 -2.75 5.88
N ASP A 178 15.45 -2.99 6.97
CA ASP A 178 14.99 -2.76 8.35
C ASP A 178 14.84 -1.26 8.68
N GLU A 179 15.74 -0.41 8.18
CA GLU A 179 15.56 1.05 8.24
C GLU A 179 14.35 1.51 7.41
N GLY A 180 14.13 0.90 6.24
CA GLY A 180 12.92 1.11 5.43
C GLY A 180 11.63 0.82 6.18
N VAL A 181 11.57 -0.32 6.89
CA VAL A 181 10.44 -0.69 7.75
C VAL A 181 10.23 0.34 8.84
N ARG A 182 11.28 0.68 9.60
CA ARG A 182 11.16 1.66 10.70
C ARG A 182 10.74 3.05 10.20
N PHE A 183 11.24 3.48 9.05
CA PHE A 183 10.87 4.75 8.45
C PHE A 183 9.41 4.75 7.99
N ALA A 184 8.96 3.69 7.31
CA ALA A 184 7.57 3.53 6.92
C ALA A 184 6.61 3.56 8.13
N GLU A 185 6.97 2.87 9.22
CA GLU A 185 6.19 2.84 10.45
C GLU A 185 6.19 4.19 11.18
N ALA A 186 7.34 4.88 11.28
CA ALA A 186 7.40 6.20 11.91
C ALA A 186 6.51 7.21 11.17
N MET A 187 6.52 7.18 9.84
CA MET A 187 5.65 7.98 8.98
C MET A 187 4.15 7.71 9.21
N LEU A 188 3.78 6.43 9.25
CA LEU A 188 2.39 6.02 9.49
C LEU A 188 1.94 6.36 10.91
N LYS A 189 2.83 6.20 11.90
CA LYS A 189 2.55 6.56 13.28
C LYS A 189 2.27 8.05 13.41
N ARG A 190 3.12 8.88 12.79
CA ARG A 190 2.87 10.32 12.69
C ARG A 190 1.52 10.62 12.04
N SER A 191 1.16 9.86 11.01
CA SER A 191 -0.14 10.02 10.36
C SER A 191 -1.32 9.69 11.29
N CYS A 192 -1.18 8.66 12.13
CA CYS A 192 -2.18 8.30 13.14
C CYS A 192 -2.29 9.33 14.27
N GLU A 193 -1.20 10.01 14.61
CA GLU A 193 -1.19 11.09 15.61
C GLU A 193 -1.89 12.37 15.10
N GLU A 194 -1.78 12.66 13.81
CA GLU A 194 -2.28 13.90 13.21
C GLU A 194 -3.67 13.78 12.57
N ARG A 195 -4.15 12.55 12.29
CA ARG A 195 -5.41 12.32 11.56
C ARG A 195 -6.27 11.28 12.25
N GLU A 196 -7.52 11.66 12.51
CA GLU A 196 -8.53 10.78 13.09
C GLU A 196 -8.88 9.60 12.18
N GLU A 197 -8.73 9.75 10.85
CA GLU A 197 -9.04 8.68 9.91
C GLU A 197 -7.98 7.58 9.87
N CYS A 198 -6.80 7.80 10.46
CA CYS A 198 -5.71 6.83 10.54
C CYS A 198 -5.62 6.25 11.95
N GLY A 199 -5.22 4.99 12.07
CA GLY A 199 -5.10 4.36 13.39
C GLY A 199 -4.21 3.13 13.43
N GLU A 200 -3.85 2.77 14.66
CA GLU A 200 -2.99 1.65 14.99
C GLU A 200 -3.81 0.35 15.20
N PRO A 201 -3.20 -0.85 15.09
CA PRO A 201 -1.80 -1.10 14.79
C PRO A 201 -1.41 -0.73 13.36
N ILE A 202 -0.12 -0.49 13.14
CA ILE A 202 0.47 -0.41 11.81
C ILE A 202 0.83 -1.82 11.37
N TYR A 203 0.44 -2.19 10.16
CA TYR A 203 0.85 -3.46 9.56
C TYR A 203 1.97 -3.20 8.55
N SER A 204 3.00 -4.05 8.60
CA SER A 204 4.16 -3.98 7.73
C SER A 204 4.43 -5.36 7.11
N LEU A 205 4.81 -5.36 5.84
CA LEU A 205 5.15 -6.51 5.04
C LEU A 205 6.45 -6.24 4.30
N VAL A 206 7.34 -7.23 4.29
CA VAL A 206 8.59 -7.19 3.55
C VAL A 206 8.58 -8.27 2.48
N ILE A 207 9.02 -7.93 1.28
CA ILE A 207 9.16 -8.86 0.16
C ILE A 207 10.60 -8.79 -0.33
N THR A 208 11.25 -9.94 -0.41
CA THR A 208 12.62 -10.08 -0.95
C THR A 208 12.62 -11.14 -2.04
N GLY A 209 13.76 -11.31 -2.73
CA GLY A 209 13.93 -12.43 -3.67
C GLY A 209 13.83 -13.82 -3.00
N GLY A 210 13.93 -13.89 -1.66
CA GLY A 210 13.76 -15.10 -0.88
C GLY A 210 12.32 -15.37 -0.41
N GLY A 211 11.39 -14.45 -0.65
CA GLY A 211 9.98 -14.58 -0.30
C GLY A 211 9.43 -13.42 0.52
N LEU A 212 8.21 -13.61 1.02
CA LEU A 212 7.42 -12.63 1.76
C LEU A 212 7.43 -12.89 3.27
N GLN A 213 7.61 -11.83 4.07
CA GLN A 213 7.61 -11.88 5.52
C GLN A 213 6.74 -10.78 6.12
N TRP A 214 5.80 -11.17 6.99
CA TRP A 214 5.05 -10.24 7.81
C TRP A 214 5.88 -9.75 8.98
N ILE A 215 5.88 -8.45 9.20
CA ILE A 215 6.50 -7.85 10.37
C ILE A 215 5.42 -7.67 11.43
N HIS A 216 5.51 -8.48 12.47
CA HIS A 216 4.66 -8.37 13.65
C HIS A 216 5.47 -7.69 14.76
N LYS A 217 4.97 -6.58 15.28
CA LYS A 217 5.48 -5.91 16.48
C LYS A 217 4.41 -5.90 17.54
#